data_AF-A0A7L2U3E1-F1
#
_entry.id   AF-A0A7L2U3E1-F1
#
_cell.length_a   1.000
_cell.length_b   1.000
_cell.length_c   1.000
_cell.angle_alpha   90.00
_cell.angle_beta   90.00
_cell.angle_gamma   90.00
#
_symmetry.space_group_name_H-M   'P 1'
#
loop_
_entity.id
_entity.type
_entity.pdbx_description
1 polymer ?
#
loop_
_entity_poly.entity_id
_entity_poly.type
_entity_poly.pdbx_seq_one_letter_code
_entity_poly.pdbx_strand_id
1 'polypeptide(L)'
;QAGMASPENPEQLIIALEPEAASIYCRKLRLHQMIDLSSRAPVNGYTPSDTIGTGFTQAKEHVRRNRQSRTFLVENVIGEIWSELEEGSDRYIVVDSGGGTVDMTVHQIRLPEGHLKELYKATGGPYGSLGVDYEFEKLLCKIFGEDFIEQFKIKRPAAWVDLMIAFESRKRAAAPDRTNPLNITLPFSFIDYYKKFRGHSVEHALRKSNVDFVKWSSQGMLRMSPDAMNALFKPTIDQIVQHLSMYLSVQSAFGSRCRVIIPQDVGLTILKGAVLFGLDPAVIKVRRSPLTYGVGVLNRFVEGKHPPEKLLIKDGTRCFITESGVKKCGTLRLDLTGTDASVPNRREIKTLMQFGDTEIKAMAIDVATSKSVKVGIDFLNY
;
A
#
# COMPACT_ATOMS: atom_id res chain seq x y z
N GLN A 1 -11.57 -2.72 -23.24
CA GLN A 1 -10.56 -1.73 -22.80
C GLN A 1 -11.29 -0.54 -22.21
N ALA A 2 -10.92 -0.10 -21.01
CA ALA A 2 -11.69 0.87 -20.22
C ALA A 2 -11.54 2.34 -20.67
N GLY A 3 -10.91 2.62 -21.82
CA GLY A 3 -10.81 3.97 -22.40
C GLY A 3 -10.09 5.02 -21.55
N MET A 4 -9.26 4.60 -20.59
CA MET A 4 -8.67 5.49 -19.58
C MET A 4 -7.43 6.27 -20.06
N ALA A 5 -6.89 5.96 -21.24
CA ALA A 5 -5.83 6.72 -21.90
C ALA A 5 -5.82 6.41 -23.41
N SER A 6 -5.34 7.36 -24.21
CA SER A 6 -5.08 7.22 -25.64
C SER A 6 -3.58 7.01 -25.91
N PRO A 7 -3.20 6.18 -26.89
CA PRO A 7 -1.80 5.94 -27.26
C PRO A 7 -1.05 7.18 -27.72
N GLU A 8 -1.78 8.19 -28.22
CA GLU A 8 -1.21 9.42 -28.75
C GLU A 8 -0.74 10.40 -27.66
N ASN A 9 -1.16 10.20 -26.40
CA ASN A 9 -0.75 11.04 -25.27
C ASN A 9 -0.51 10.21 -23.98
N PRO A 10 0.64 9.52 -23.87
CA PRO A 10 0.93 8.62 -22.76
C PRO A 10 1.14 9.33 -21.40
N GLU A 11 1.44 10.64 -21.39
CA GLU A 11 1.63 11.45 -20.19
C GLU A 11 0.31 11.79 -19.46
N GLN A 12 -0.86 11.53 -20.06
CA GLN A 12 -2.16 11.86 -19.46
C GLN A 12 -2.55 10.98 -18.26
N LEU A 13 -1.85 9.85 -18.07
CA LEU A 13 -2.21 8.84 -17.10
C LEU A 13 -1.17 8.80 -15.97
N ILE A 14 -1.32 9.72 -15.03
CA ILE A 14 -0.61 9.66 -13.75
C ILE A 14 -1.48 8.85 -12.80
N ILE A 15 -1.20 7.54 -12.69
CA ILE A 15 -1.84 6.70 -11.67
C ILE A 15 -1.05 6.84 -10.38
N ALA A 16 -1.46 7.78 -9.53
CA ALA A 16 -1.09 7.76 -8.12
C ALA A 16 -2.04 6.78 -7.42
N LEU A 17 -1.59 5.52 -7.25
CA LEU A 17 -2.27 4.55 -6.38
C LEU A 17 -1.89 4.88 -4.94
N GLU A 18 -2.51 5.91 -4.40
CA GLU A 18 -2.35 6.30 -3.01
C GLU A 18 -3.63 5.94 -2.21
N PRO A 19 -3.53 5.56 -0.93
CA PRO A 19 -4.70 5.28 -0.07
C PRO A 19 -5.77 6.40 -0.08
N GLU A 20 -5.35 7.63 -0.34
CA GLU A 20 -6.13 8.84 -0.54
C GLU A 20 -7.15 8.69 -1.68
N ALA A 21 -6.74 8.05 -2.79
CA ALA A 21 -7.63 7.77 -3.91
C ALA A 21 -8.76 6.85 -3.47
N ALA A 22 -8.44 5.74 -2.77
CA ALA A 22 -9.47 4.87 -2.20
C ALA A 22 -10.40 5.65 -1.26
N SER A 23 -9.85 6.55 -0.44
CA SER A 23 -10.64 7.41 0.43
C SER A 23 -11.65 8.28 -0.33
N ILE A 24 -11.27 8.85 -1.47
CA ILE A 24 -12.15 9.70 -2.28
C ILE A 24 -13.35 8.90 -2.79
N TYR A 25 -13.11 7.68 -3.29
CA TYR A 25 -14.19 6.85 -3.82
C TYR A 25 -15.10 6.31 -2.71
N CYS A 26 -14.53 5.80 -1.62
CA CYS A 26 -15.29 5.30 -0.47
C CYS A 26 -16.29 6.33 0.06
N ARG A 27 -15.94 7.62 0.01
CA ARG A 27 -16.81 8.71 0.47
C ARG A 27 -18.03 8.96 -0.41
N LYS A 28 -18.05 8.49 -1.65
CA LYS A 28 -19.22 8.58 -2.55
C LYS A 28 -20.12 7.34 -2.49
N LEU A 29 -19.67 6.28 -1.83
CA LEU A 29 -20.44 5.04 -1.73
C LEU A 29 -21.56 5.20 -0.69
N ARG A 30 -22.71 4.61 -1.02
CA ARG A 30 -23.85 4.47 -0.11
C ARG A 30 -23.71 3.19 0.73
N LEU A 31 -24.47 3.11 1.82
CA LEU A 31 -24.49 1.97 2.75
C LEU A 31 -24.62 0.61 2.04
N HIS A 32 -25.52 0.49 1.07
CA HIS A 32 -25.74 -0.76 0.34
C HIS A 32 -24.58 -1.18 -0.57
N GLN A 33 -23.62 -0.30 -0.82
CA GLN A 33 -22.41 -0.55 -1.62
C GLN A 33 -21.21 -0.92 -0.72
N MET A 34 -21.45 -1.02 0.58
CA MET A 34 -20.46 -1.30 1.62
C MET A 34 -20.89 -2.48 2.47
N ILE A 35 -19.92 -3.18 3.02
CA ILE A 35 -20.10 -4.24 4.01
C ILE A 35 -19.71 -3.65 5.35
N ASP A 36 -20.70 -3.51 6.24
CA ASP A 36 -20.48 -3.11 7.62
C ASP A 36 -20.25 -4.35 8.49
N LEU A 37 -19.07 -4.46 9.10
CA LEU A 37 -18.76 -5.61 9.94
C LEU A 37 -19.31 -5.47 11.38
N SER A 38 -19.82 -4.30 11.77
CA SER A 38 -20.38 -4.07 13.11
C SER A 38 -21.77 -4.68 13.31
N SER A 39 -22.48 -5.03 12.22
CA SER A 39 -23.87 -5.50 12.24
C SER A 39 -24.04 -7.03 12.24
N ARG A 40 -22.95 -7.82 12.26
CA ARG A 40 -23.04 -9.28 12.39
C ARG A 40 -23.41 -9.68 13.84
N ALA A 41 -24.69 -9.62 14.16
CA ALA A 41 -25.26 -10.38 15.28
C ALA A 41 -25.23 -11.89 14.92
N PRO A 42 -25.05 -12.80 15.90
CA PRO A 42 -25.21 -14.23 15.66
C PRO A 42 -26.71 -14.50 15.45
N VAL A 43 -27.12 -14.68 14.20
CA VAL A 43 -28.52 -15.03 13.90
C VAL A 43 -28.59 -16.45 13.35
N ASN A 44 -29.14 -17.31 14.20
CA ASN A 44 -29.65 -18.64 13.87
C ASN A 44 -30.51 -18.63 12.61
N GLY A 45 -30.20 -19.53 11.66
CA GLY A 45 -31.24 -20.16 10.85
C GLY A 45 -31.58 -19.57 9.47
N TYR A 46 -30.59 -19.35 8.60
CA TYR A 46 -30.86 -19.30 7.15
C TYR A 46 -29.97 -20.27 6.37
N THR A 47 -30.62 -21.05 5.50
CA THR A 47 -30.11 -22.24 4.80
C THR A 47 -29.15 -21.94 3.64
N PRO A 48 -28.18 -22.83 3.37
CA PRO A 48 -27.18 -22.64 2.33
C PRO A 48 -27.70 -23.14 0.97
N SER A 49 -28.21 -22.24 0.14
CA SER A 49 -28.22 -22.46 -1.31
C SER A 49 -28.24 -21.11 -2.05
N ASP A 50 -27.07 -20.51 -2.22
CA ASP A 50 -26.84 -19.70 -3.41
C ASP A 50 -25.40 -19.93 -3.88
N THR A 51 -25.33 -20.71 -4.93
CA THR A 51 -24.14 -21.10 -5.65
C THR A 51 -23.46 -19.84 -6.20
N ILE A 52 -22.24 -19.55 -5.74
CA ILE A 52 -21.36 -18.51 -6.30
C ILE A 52 -20.93 -18.97 -7.71
N GLY A 53 -21.78 -18.73 -8.69
CA GLY A 53 -21.58 -19.14 -10.08
C GLY A 53 -22.42 -18.40 -11.12
N THR A 54 -23.44 -17.63 -10.71
CA THR A 54 -24.36 -16.95 -11.64
C THR A 54 -24.13 -15.44 -11.77
N GLY A 55 -23.20 -14.85 -11.02
CA GLY A 55 -22.93 -13.41 -11.02
C GLY A 55 -22.26 -12.86 -12.29
N PHE A 56 -21.66 -13.70 -13.13
CA PHE A 56 -20.96 -13.24 -14.34
C PHE A 56 -21.85 -13.16 -15.60
N THR A 57 -23.01 -13.82 -15.62
CA THR A 57 -23.96 -13.78 -16.75
C THR A 57 -24.99 -12.68 -16.62
N GLN A 58 -25.45 -12.34 -15.39
CA GLN A 58 -26.37 -11.22 -15.20
C GLN A 58 -25.71 -9.84 -15.43
N ALA A 59 -24.39 -9.73 -15.27
CA ALA A 59 -23.65 -8.51 -15.59
C ALA A 59 -23.65 -8.17 -17.10
N LYS A 60 -23.79 -9.17 -17.98
CA LYS A 60 -23.85 -8.93 -19.45
C LYS A 60 -25.23 -8.49 -19.94
N GLU A 61 -26.31 -8.88 -19.27
CA GLU A 61 -27.66 -8.40 -19.63
C GLU A 61 -27.98 -7.03 -19.04
N HIS A 62 -27.48 -6.71 -17.84
CA HIS A 62 -27.71 -5.39 -17.22
C HIS A 62 -26.95 -4.24 -17.91
N VAL A 63 -25.79 -4.51 -18.53
CA VAL A 63 -25.04 -3.51 -19.33
C VAL A 63 -25.79 -3.15 -20.62
N ARG A 64 -26.71 -4.00 -21.10
CA ARG A 64 -27.44 -3.77 -22.36
C ARG A 64 -28.68 -2.89 -22.20
N ARG A 65 -29.21 -2.71 -20.98
CA ARG A 65 -30.40 -1.88 -20.72
C ARG A 65 -30.11 -0.45 -20.25
N ASN A 66 -28.87 -0.13 -19.86
CA ASN A 66 -28.54 1.21 -19.35
C ASN A 66 -27.77 2.07 -20.35
N ARG A 67 -28.28 2.10 -21.59
CA ARG A 67 -27.83 2.99 -22.65
C ARG A 67 -28.58 4.33 -22.57
N GLN A 68 -28.55 4.95 -21.40
CA GLN A 68 -28.82 6.38 -21.28
C GLN A 68 -27.58 7.03 -20.69
N SER A 69 -26.90 7.78 -21.54
CA SER A 69 -25.82 8.69 -21.23
C SER A 69 -26.21 9.55 -20.03
N ARG A 70 -25.78 9.14 -18.83
CA ARG A 70 -25.55 10.09 -17.75
C ARG A 70 -24.12 10.53 -17.88
N THR A 71 -23.94 11.65 -18.57
CA THR A 71 -22.85 12.59 -18.33
C THR A 71 -22.52 12.56 -16.85
N PHE A 72 -21.26 12.33 -16.49
CA PHE A 72 -20.77 12.37 -15.11
C PHE A 72 -20.98 13.80 -14.57
N LEU A 73 -22.20 14.10 -14.10
CA LEU A 73 -22.42 15.22 -13.21
C LEU A 73 -21.79 14.80 -11.88
N VAL A 74 -20.60 15.34 -11.64
CA VAL A 74 -19.89 15.24 -10.37
C VAL A 74 -20.67 16.10 -9.38
N GLU A 75 -21.76 15.57 -8.83
CA GLU A 75 -22.34 16.16 -7.62
C GLU A 75 -21.42 15.79 -6.44
N ASN A 76 -21.09 16.79 -5.63
CA ASN A 76 -20.35 16.65 -4.37
C ASN A 76 -21.22 16.01 -3.29
N VAL A 77 -21.77 14.82 -3.56
CA VAL A 77 -22.57 14.07 -2.60
C VAL A 77 -21.63 13.23 -1.74
N ILE A 78 -21.50 13.64 -0.49
CA ILE A 78 -20.92 12.81 0.58
C ILE A 78 -21.94 11.70 0.86
N GLY A 79 -21.52 10.44 0.82
CA GLY A 79 -22.38 9.29 1.08
C GLY A 79 -22.94 9.29 2.50
N GLU A 80 -24.09 8.61 2.71
CA GLU A 80 -24.89 8.64 3.94
C GLU A 80 -24.10 8.38 5.24
N ILE A 81 -23.16 7.43 5.25
CA ILE A 81 -22.29 7.15 6.41
C ILE A 81 -21.39 8.36 6.74
N TRP A 82 -20.92 9.04 5.72
CA TRP A 82 -19.94 10.11 5.85
C TRP A 82 -20.59 11.46 6.16
N SER A 83 -21.90 11.60 5.93
CA SER A 83 -22.69 12.75 6.38
C SER A 83 -23.01 12.72 7.88
N GLU A 84 -22.85 11.56 8.54
CA GLU A 84 -23.00 11.42 10.00
C GLU A 84 -21.76 11.92 10.76
N LEU A 85 -20.67 12.27 10.05
CA LEU A 85 -19.41 12.68 10.68
C LEU A 85 -19.43 14.15 11.08
N GLU A 86 -18.96 14.42 12.29
CA GLU A 86 -18.85 15.75 12.88
C GLU A 86 -17.51 16.44 12.53
N GLU A 87 -17.58 17.75 12.26
CA GLU A 87 -16.39 18.54 11.91
C GLU A 87 -15.41 18.62 13.09
N GLY A 88 -14.13 18.33 12.83
CA GLY A 88 -13.07 18.55 13.81
C GLY A 88 -12.93 17.43 14.87
N SER A 89 -13.95 16.60 15.07
CA SER A 89 -13.94 15.47 16.00
C SER A 89 -13.64 14.14 15.28
N ASP A 90 -14.26 13.89 14.12
CA ASP A 90 -14.20 12.57 13.51
C ASP A 90 -12.96 12.33 12.64
N ARG A 91 -12.40 11.14 12.83
CA ARG A 91 -11.20 10.64 12.17
C ARG A 91 -11.47 9.23 11.69
N TYR A 92 -10.90 8.86 10.55
CA TYR A 92 -10.98 7.50 10.05
C TYR A 92 -9.64 7.06 9.49
N ILE A 93 -9.45 5.75 9.42
CA ILE A 93 -8.25 5.11 8.90
C ILE A 93 -8.61 4.45 7.59
N VAL A 94 -7.80 4.68 6.57
CA VAL A 94 -7.81 3.87 5.35
C VAL A 94 -6.69 2.87 5.47
N VAL A 95 -7.04 1.59 5.35
CA VAL A 95 -6.09 0.47 5.33
C VAL A 95 -6.12 -0.10 3.93
N ASP A 96 -5.10 0.22 3.14
CA ASP A 96 -4.90 -0.34 1.82
C ASP A 96 -4.06 -1.61 1.93
N SER A 97 -4.70 -2.77 1.78
CA SER A 97 -4.03 -4.07 1.85
C SER A 97 -3.78 -4.60 0.45
N GLY A 98 -2.63 -4.22 -0.11
CA GLY A 98 -2.20 -4.62 -1.44
C GLY A 98 -1.56 -6.01 -1.52
N GLY A 99 -1.07 -6.34 -2.71
CA GLY A 99 -0.35 -7.59 -2.96
C GLY A 99 0.98 -7.66 -2.20
N GLY A 100 1.76 -6.57 -2.19
CA GLY A 100 3.08 -6.54 -1.55
C GLY A 100 3.14 -5.72 -0.27
N THR A 101 2.43 -4.59 -0.23
CA THR A 101 2.44 -3.66 0.89
C THR A 101 1.06 -3.57 1.54
N VAL A 102 1.07 -3.19 2.81
CA VAL A 102 -0.13 -2.70 3.50
C VAL A 102 0.17 -1.29 3.95
N ASP A 103 -0.59 -0.33 3.43
CA ASP A 103 -0.42 1.10 3.66
C ASP A 103 -1.59 1.65 4.48
N MET A 104 -1.27 2.40 5.54
CA MET A 104 -2.27 2.94 6.47
C MET A 104 -2.18 4.45 6.53
N THR A 105 -3.29 5.13 6.26
CA THR A 105 -3.40 6.60 6.34
C THR A 105 -4.56 7.01 7.22
N VAL A 106 -4.36 8.07 8.00
CA VAL A 106 -5.39 8.61 8.89
C VAL A 106 -5.88 9.94 8.34
N HIS A 107 -7.18 10.01 8.12
CA HIS A 107 -7.83 11.17 7.52
C HIS A 107 -8.81 11.82 8.49
N GLN A 108 -8.96 13.12 8.30
CA GLN A 108 -10.03 13.92 8.88
C GLN A 108 -10.75 14.67 7.77
N ILE A 109 -12.09 14.69 7.85
CA ILE A 109 -12.92 15.47 6.93
C ILE A 109 -13.01 16.90 7.43
N ARG A 110 -12.86 17.87 6.52
CA ARG A 110 -13.21 19.27 6.75
C ARG A 110 -14.55 19.58 6.11
N LEU A 111 -15.50 20.02 6.93
CA LEU A 111 -16.79 20.53 6.47
C LEU A 111 -16.68 22.04 6.16
N PRO A 112 -17.64 22.63 5.43
CA PRO A 112 -18.81 22.01 4.78
C PRO A 112 -18.48 21.34 3.43
N GLU A 113 -17.32 21.60 2.86
CA GLU A 113 -16.96 21.24 1.49
C GLU A 113 -16.50 19.76 1.34
N GLY A 114 -16.22 19.08 2.46
CA GLY A 114 -15.80 17.68 2.47
C GLY A 114 -14.35 17.48 2.01
N HIS A 115 -13.45 18.41 2.27
CA HIS A 115 -12.04 18.23 1.91
C HIS A 115 -11.34 17.23 2.81
N LEU A 116 -10.36 16.52 2.23
CA LEU A 116 -9.50 15.60 2.97
C LEU A 116 -8.31 16.33 3.58
N LYS A 117 -8.09 16.09 4.88
CA LYS A 117 -6.86 16.43 5.58
C LYS A 117 -6.21 15.15 6.09
N GLU A 118 -5.05 14.81 5.54
CA GLU A 118 -4.20 13.75 6.07
C GLU A 118 -3.60 14.19 7.42
N LEU A 119 -3.83 13.42 8.48
CA LEU A 119 -3.36 13.74 9.84
C LEU A 119 -1.99 13.13 10.13
N TYR A 120 -1.82 11.87 9.73
CA TYR A 120 -0.62 11.08 9.97
C TYR A 120 -0.14 10.52 8.64
N LYS A 121 1.19 10.57 8.47
CA LYS A 121 1.89 10.00 7.32
C LYS A 121 1.42 8.57 7.08
N ALA A 122 1.22 8.22 5.81
CA ALA A 122 1.14 6.84 5.37
C ALA A 122 2.28 6.02 5.96
N THR A 123 1.97 4.95 6.70
CA THR A 123 2.97 3.94 7.02
C THR A 123 2.66 2.67 6.28
N GLY A 124 3.68 2.15 5.62
CA GLY A 124 3.64 0.93 4.83
C GLY A 124 4.54 -0.12 5.44
N GLY A 125 4.14 -1.37 5.33
CA GLY A 125 5.01 -2.51 5.61
C GLY A 125 4.89 -3.60 4.55
N PRO A 126 5.90 -4.46 4.36
CA PRO A 126 5.89 -5.57 3.40
C PRO A 126 5.02 -6.75 3.89
N TYR A 127 3.83 -6.44 4.39
CA TYR A 127 2.91 -7.37 5.05
C TYR A 127 1.70 -7.67 4.14
N GLY A 128 1.86 -7.52 2.83
CA GLY A 128 0.82 -7.79 1.84
C GLY A 128 0.58 -9.28 1.60
N SER A 129 -0.28 -9.58 0.63
CA SER A 129 -0.65 -10.94 0.20
C SER A 129 0.54 -11.85 -0.20
N LEU A 130 1.68 -11.27 -0.60
CA LEU A 130 2.94 -12.00 -0.85
C LEU A 130 3.44 -12.77 0.38
N GLY A 131 3.17 -12.28 1.60
CA GLY A 131 3.48 -12.99 2.84
C GLY A 131 2.85 -14.39 2.88
N VAL A 132 1.61 -14.50 2.39
CA VAL A 132 0.86 -15.76 2.33
C VAL A 132 1.47 -16.71 1.30
N ASP A 133 1.99 -16.18 0.18
CA ASP A 133 2.67 -16.97 -0.85
C ASP A 133 3.98 -17.55 -0.31
N TYR A 134 4.73 -16.80 0.49
CA TYR A 134 5.94 -17.29 1.16
C TYR A 134 5.63 -18.40 2.17
N GLU A 135 4.56 -18.28 2.96
CA GLU A 135 4.16 -19.36 3.88
C GLU A 135 3.72 -20.62 3.13
N PHE A 136 3.06 -20.47 1.97
CA PHE A 136 2.73 -21.62 1.12
C PHE A 136 3.99 -22.30 0.59
N GLU A 137 4.97 -21.53 0.16
CA GLU A 137 6.26 -22.08 -0.27
C GLU A 137 6.98 -22.81 0.86
N LYS A 138 7.05 -22.24 2.07
CA LYS A 138 7.62 -22.91 3.26
C LYS A 138 6.91 -24.23 3.56
N LEU A 139 5.59 -24.27 3.42
CA LEU A 139 4.81 -25.49 3.56
C LEU A 139 5.21 -26.53 2.50
N LEU A 140 5.37 -26.13 1.24
CA LEU A 140 5.86 -27.02 0.18
C LEU A 140 7.27 -27.54 0.49
N CYS A 141 8.19 -26.69 0.96
CA CYS A 141 9.53 -27.10 1.40
C CYS A 141 9.45 -28.10 2.55
N LYS A 142 8.56 -27.91 3.53
CA LYS A 142 8.37 -28.85 4.65
C LYS A 142 7.88 -30.22 4.19
N ILE A 143 7.01 -30.27 3.17
CA ILE A 143 6.40 -31.52 2.68
C ILE A 143 7.35 -32.24 1.70
N PHE A 144 7.93 -31.51 0.75
CA PHE A 144 8.65 -32.09 -0.39
C PHE A 144 10.18 -31.97 -0.26
N GLY A 145 10.66 -31.17 0.70
CA GLY A 145 12.06 -30.85 0.96
C GLY A 145 12.53 -29.63 0.18
N GLU A 146 13.35 -28.82 0.83
CA GLU A 146 13.88 -27.54 0.30
C GLU A 146 14.72 -27.74 -0.96
N ASP A 147 15.63 -28.71 -0.94
CA ASP A 147 16.48 -29.10 -2.08
C ASP A 147 15.67 -29.46 -3.34
N PHE A 148 14.50 -30.09 -3.14
CA PHE A 148 13.61 -30.38 -4.26
C PHE A 148 12.94 -29.11 -4.79
N ILE A 149 12.40 -28.25 -3.92
CA ILE A 149 11.69 -27.03 -4.33
C ILE A 149 12.64 -26.08 -5.07
N GLU A 150 13.86 -25.89 -4.57
CA GLU A 150 14.88 -25.08 -5.25
C GLU A 150 15.24 -25.63 -6.63
N GLN A 151 15.52 -26.94 -6.74
CA GLN A 151 15.82 -27.55 -8.03
C GLN A 151 14.63 -27.50 -8.99
N PHE A 152 13.41 -27.68 -8.50
CA PHE A 152 12.21 -27.61 -9.32
C PHE A 152 12.01 -26.21 -9.90
N LYS A 153 12.20 -25.14 -9.10
CA LYS A 153 12.14 -23.75 -9.57
C LYS A 153 13.14 -23.47 -10.69
N ILE A 154 14.37 -23.96 -10.54
CA ILE A 154 15.44 -23.76 -11.53
C ILE A 154 15.18 -24.56 -12.81
N LYS A 155 14.81 -25.84 -12.68
CA LYS A 155 14.70 -26.77 -13.82
C LYS A 155 13.35 -26.68 -14.53
N ARG A 156 12.29 -26.24 -13.84
CA ARG A 156 10.90 -26.21 -14.32
C ARG A 156 10.17 -24.90 -13.92
N PRO A 157 10.71 -23.72 -14.24
CA PRO A 157 10.15 -22.44 -13.80
C PRO A 157 8.71 -22.19 -14.27
N ALA A 158 8.35 -22.61 -15.49
CA ALA A 158 6.98 -22.46 -16.00
C ALA A 158 5.96 -23.24 -15.14
N ALA A 159 6.31 -24.48 -14.77
CA ALA A 159 5.44 -25.28 -13.90
C ALA A 159 5.39 -24.73 -12.47
N TRP A 160 6.45 -24.08 -11.99
CA TRP A 160 6.37 -23.34 -10.72
C TRP A 160 5.36 -22.19 -10.79
N VAL A 161 5.37 -21.42 -11.88
CA VAL A 161 4.39 -20.35 -12.10
C VAL A 161 2.97 -20.90 -12.14
N ASP A 162 2.73 -22.02 -12.84
CA ASP A 162 1.40 -22.67 -12.88
C ASP A 162 0.91 -23.08 -11.49
N LEU A 163 1.81 -23.61 -10.65
CA LEU A 163 1.50 -23.97 -9.26
C LEU A 163 1.11 -22.73 -8.44
N MET A 164 1.86 -21.63 -8.57
CA MET A 164 1.56 -20.40 -7.84
C MET A 164 0.25 -19.75 -8.32
N ILE A 165 -0.08 -19.83 -9.61
CA ILE A 165 -1.38 -19.39 -10.15
C ILE A 165 -2.52 -20.23 -9.58
N ALA A 166 -2.33 -21.56 -9.50
CA ALA A 166 -3.32 -22.45 -8.90
C ALA A 166 -3.53 -22.13 -7.42
N PHE A 167 -2.46 -21.84 -6.67
CA PHE A 167 -2.54 -21.40 -5.28
C PHE A 167 -3.26 -20.05 -5.13
N GLU A 168 -2.87 -19.04 -5.91
CA GLU A 168 -3.49 -17.70 -5.91
C GLU A 168 -5.00 -17.75 -6.16
N SER A 169 -5.44 -18.63 -7.08
CA SER A 169 -6.86 -18.86 -7.31
C SER A 169 -7.59 -19.38 -6.07
N ARG A 170 -6.95 -20.24 -5.27
CA ARG A 170 -7.54 -20.78 -4.02
C ARG A 170 -7.44 -19.80 -2.87
N LYS A 171 -6.37 -19.01 -2.79
CA LYS A 171 -6.21 -17.92 -1.82
C LYS A 171 -7.38 -16.93 -1.91
N ARG A 172 -7.75 -16.52 -3.12
CA ARG A 172 -8.93 -15.66 -3.38
C ARG A 172 -10.29 -16.28 -3.03
N ALA A 173 -10.36 -17.61 -2.92
CA ALA A 173 -11.57 -18.34 -2.57
C ALA A 173 -11.64 -18.70 -1.07
N ALA A 174 -10.58 -18.42 -0.30
CA ALA A 174 -10.55 -18.61 1.13
C ALA A 174 -11.36 -17.51 1.83
N ALA A 175 -12.09 -17.88 2.88
CA ALA A 175 -12.84 -16.94 3.71
C ALA A 175 -12.89 -17.45 5.15
N PRO A 176 -12.94 -16.57 6.16
CA PRO A 176 -12.92 -16.98 7.58
C PRO A 176 -14.07 -17.89 8.00
N ASP A 177 -15.22 -17.77 7.36
CA ASP A 177 -16.45 -18.54 7.61
C ASP A 177 -16.55 -19.80 6.75
N ARG A 178 -15.60 -20.03 5.83
CA ARG A 178 -15.60 -21.19 4.95
C ARG A 178 -14.99 -22.40 5.65
N THR A 179 -15.82 -23.41 5.89
CA THR A 179 -15.42 -24.68 6.51
C THR A 179 -14.99 -25.74 5.49
N ASN A 180 -15.23 -25.51 4.19
CA ASN A 180 -14.90 -26.47 3.15
C ASN A 180 -13.41 -26.42 2.76
N PRO A 181 -12.71 -27.57 2.71
CA PRO A 181 -11.34 -27.65 2.22
C PRO A 181 -11.15 -27.10 0.80
N LEU A 182 -9.97 -26.57 0.51
CA LEU A 182 -9.58 -26.08 -0.80
C LEU A 182 -8.59 -27.03 -1.46
N ASN A 183 -8.85 -27.42 -2.71
CA ASN A 183 -7.95 -28.28 -3.47
C ASN A 183 -7.08 -27.44 -4.42
N ILE A 184 -5.77 -27.56 -4.29
CA ILE A 184 -4.77 -26.92 -5.17
C ILE A 184 -4.21 -28.00 -6.09
N THR A 185 -4.30 -27.75 -7.40
CA THR A 185 -3.77 -28.67 -8.41
C THR A 185 -2.25 -28.54 -8.45
N LEU A 186 -1.53 -29.66 -8.31
CA LEU A 186 -0.10 -29.70 -8.61
C LEU A 186 0.08 -29.96 -10.12
N PRO A 187 0.91 -29.20 -10.84
CA PRO A 187 1.20 -29.46 -12.24
C PRO A 187 1.77 -30.88 -12.44
N PHE A 188 1.44 -31.53 -13.55
CA PHE A 188 1.99 -32.86 -13.86
C PHE A 188 3.52 -32.88 -13.79
N SER A 189 4.17 -31.82 -14.28
CA SER A 189 5.63 -31.68 -14.22
C SER A 189 6.17 -31.65 -12.79
N PHE A 190 5.42 -31.16 -11.80
CA PHE A 190 5.82 -31.20 -10.39
C PHE A 190 5.80 -32.64 -9.89
N ILE A 191 4.70 -33.35 -10.13
CA ILE A 191 4.48 -34.72 -9.66
C ILE A 191 5.49 -35.70 -10.28
N ASP A 192 5.67 -35.62 -11.60
CA ASP A 192 6.62 -36.48 -12.34
C ASP A 192 8.06 -36.20 -11.93
N TYR A 193 8.45 -34.92 -11.84
CA TYR A 193 9.80 -34.54 -11.44
C TYR A 193 10.10 -34.94 -10.00
N TYR A 194 9.16 -34.76 -9.07
CA TYR A 194 9.29 -35.21 -7.68
C TYR A 194 9.56 -36.71 -7.59
N LYS A 195 8.76 -37.51 -8.31
CA LYS A 195 8.92 -38.97 -8.32
C LYS A 195 10.30 -39.39 -8.84
N LYS A 196 10.82 -38.72 -9.87
CA LYS A 196 12.17 -38.96 -10.41
C LYS A 196 13.27 -38.51 -9.45
N PHE A 197 13.06 -37.41 -8.74
CA PHE A 197 14.05 -36.82 -7.83
C PHE A 197 14.16 -37.58 -6.49
N ARG A 198 13.03 -38.02 -5.91
CA ARG A 198 12.98 -38.69 -4.60
C ARG A 198 12.84 -40.21 -4.66
N GLY A 199 12.42 -40.75 -5.80
CA GLY A 199 12.13 -42.19 -5.96
C GLY A 199 10.79 -42.65 -5.40
N HIS A 200 9.95 -41.76 -4.86
CA HIS A 200 8.61 -42.07 -4.36
C HIS A 200 7.58 -40.98 -4.72
N SER A 201 6.29 -41.27 -4.55
CA SER A 201 5.21 -40.34 -4.95
C SER A 201 5.07 -39.14 -4.01
N VAL A 202 4.41 -38.08 -4.50
CA VAL A 202 4.01 -36.91 -3.71
C VAL A 202 3.02 -37.28 -2.58
N GLU A 203 2.17 -38.27 -2.81
CA GLU A 203 1.26 -38.81 -1.79
C GLU A 203 2.03 -39.47 -0.63
N HIS A 204 3.09 -40.22 -0.95
CA HIS A 204 3.97 -40.80 0.07
C HIS A 204 4.65 -39.70 0.90
N ALA A 205 5.10 -38.62 0.26
CA ALA A 205 5.72 -37.48 0.93
C ALA A 205 4.75 -36.81 1.91
N LEU A 206 3.53 -36.53 1.48
CA LEU A 206 2.48 -35.96 2.32
C LEU A 206 2.20 -36.83 3.55
N ARG A 207 2.04 -38.14 3.36
CA ARG A 207 1.80 -39.08 4.47
C ARG A 207 2.95 -39.11 5.48
N LYS A 208 4.19 -38.85 5.05
CA LYS A 208 5.38 -38.83 5.91
C LYS A 208 5.64 -37.45 6.55
N SER A 209 5.10 -36.37 5.97
CA SER A 209 5.48 -34.98 6.29
C SER A 209 5.07 -34.45 7.68
N ASN A 210 4.36 -35.22 8.51
CA ASN A 210 3.82 -34.78 9.81
C ASN A 210 3.02 -33.46 9.72
N VAL A 211 2.36 -33.24 8.57
CA VAL A 211 1.48 -32.10 8.29
C VAL A 211 0.06 -32.63 8.13
N ASP A 212 -0.67 -32.76 9.25
CA ASP A 212 -1.96 -33.46 9.27
C ASP A 212 -3.10 -32.69 8.58
N PHE A 213 -2.93 -31.37 8.46
CA PHE A 213 -3.92 -30.46 7.89
C PHE A 213 -3.85 -30.33 6.36
N VAL A 214 -2.90 -31.01 5.71
CA VAL A 214 -2.78 -31.10 4.25
C VAL A 214 -2.80 -32.56 3.81
N LYS A 215 -3.70 -32.91 2.88
CA LYS A 215 -3.87 -34.29 2.44
C LYS A 215 -3.79 -34.41 0.92
N TRP A 216 -3.41 -35.58 0.44
CA TRP A 216 -3.58 -35.92 -0.97
C TRP A 216 -5.04 -36.31 -1.21
N SER A 217 -5.70 -35.64 -2.16
CA SER A 217 -7.06 -36.00 -2.55
C SER A 217 -7.08 -37.16 -3.55
N SER A 218 -8.19 -37.89 -3.60
CA SER A 218 -8.42 -38.97 -4.57
C SER A 218 -8.35 -38.51 -6.03
N GLN A 219 -8.50 -37.21 -6.28
CA GLN A 219 -8.42 -36.60 -7.60
C GLN A 219 -7.00 -36.14 -7.97
N GLY A 220 -5.98 -36.45 -7.16
CA GLY A 220 -4.60 -36.09 -7.45
C GLY A 220 -4.25 -34.62 -7.18
N MET A 221 -4.89 -34.01 -6.18
CA MET A 221 -4.67 -32.61 -5.78
C MET A 221 -4.27 -32.48 -4.32
N LEU A 222 -3.58 -31.39 -3.99
CA LEU A 222 -3.25 -30.98 -2.63
C LEU A 222 -4.49 -30.40 -1.93
N ARG A 223 -5.08 -31.15 -1.00
CA ARG A 223 -6.25 -30.72 -0.24
C ARG A 223 -5.83 -30.01 1.04
N MET A 224 -6.08 -28.71 1.09
CA MET A 224 -5.86 -27.82 2.22
C MET A 224 -7.11 -27.78 3.08
N SER A 225 -7.01 -28.17 4.36
CA SER A 225 -8.08 -27.90 5.32
C SER A 225 -8.24 -26.39 5.59
N PRO A 226 -9.37 -25.95 6.16
CA PRO A 226 -9.52 -24.57 6.61
C PRO A 226 -8.39 -24.12 7.54
N ASP A 227 -7.99 -24.97 8.49
CA ASP A 227 -6.90 -24.68 9.43
C ASP A 227 -5.56 -24.51 8.70
N ALA A 228 -5.30 -25.33 7.69
CA ALA A 228 -4.12 -25.19 6.83
C ALA A 228 -4.10 -23.82 6.15
N MET A 229 -5.22 -23.42 5.54
CA MET A 229 -5.33 -22.13 4.88
C MET A 229 -5.15 -21.00 5.90
N ASN A 230 -5.85 -21.05 7.04
CA ASN A 230 -5.73 -20.05 8.10
C ASN A 230 -4.29 -19.91 8.61
N ALA A 231 -3.56 -21.02 8.76
CA ALA A 231 -2.15 -21.00 9.17
C ALA A 231 -1.26 -20.26 8.16
N LEU A 232 -1.55 -20.31 6.85
CA LEU A 232 -0.81 -19.54 5.84
C LEU A 232 -1.06 -18.03 5.95
N PHE A 233 -2.28 -17.62 6.31
CA PHE A 233 -2.63 -16.21 6.46
C PHE A 233 -2.19 -15.61 7.81
N LYS A 234 -2.09 -16.45 8.86
CA LYS A 234 -1.89 -16.01 10.24
C LYS A 234 -0.69 -15.08 10.43
N PRO A 235 0.53 -15.37 9.91
CA PRO A 235 1.68 -14.48 10.08
C PRO A 235 1.46 -13.09 9.47
N THR A 236 0.86 -13.03 8.27
CA THR A 236 0.53 -11.79 7.60
C THR A 236 -0.53 -10.99 8.36
N ILE A 237 -1.59 -11.66 8.82
CA ILE A 237 -2.64 -11.03 9.64
C ILE A 237 -2.05 -10.49 10.95
N ASP A 238 -1.20 -11.26 11.63
CA ASP A 238 -0.57 -10.83 12.88
C ASP A 238 0.28 -9.58 12.68
N GLN A 239 1.05 -9.51 11.59
CA GLN A 239 1.84 -8.32 11.25
C GLN A 239 0.95 -7.10 10.97
N ILE A 240 -0.16 -7.29 10.24
CA ILE A 240 -1.15 -6.21 10.00
C ILE A 240 -1.78 -5.74 11.31
N VAL A 241 -2.20 -6.66 12.18
CA VAL A 241 -2.79 -6.34 13.49
C VAL A 241 -1.77 -5.64 14.39
N GLN A 242 -0.52 -6.09 14.39
CA GLN A 242 0.55 -5.44 15.12
C GLN A 242 0.78 -4.01 14.62
N HIS A 243 0.83 -3.80 13.31
CA HIS A 243 0.96 -2.47 12.70
C HIS A 243 -0.23 -1.56 13.03
N LEU A 244 -1.46 -2.09 12.96
CA LEU A 244 -2.67 -1.38 13.41
C LEU A 244 -2.60 -1.04 14.90
N SER A 245 -2.09 -1.93 15.75
CA SER A 245 -2.00 -1.71 17.19
C SER A 245 -1.05 -0.55 17.54
N MET A 246 -0.03 -0.29 16.72
CA MET A 246 0.84 0.89 16.89
C MET A 246 0.02 2.17 16.70
N TYR A 247 -0.90 2.23 15.74
CA TYR A 247 -1.83 3.35 15.57
C TYR A 247 -2.90 3.39 16.66
N LEU A 248 -3.43 2.24 17.06
CA LEU A 248 -4.43 2.18 18.12
C LEU A 248 -3.83 2.48 19.49
N SER A 249 -2.52 2.37 19.73
CA SER A 249 -1.90 2.89 20.95
C SER A 249 -1.94 4.44 21.04
N VAL A 250 -2.27 5.12 19.93
CA VAL A 250 -2.78 6.51 19.89
C VAL A 250 -4.26 6.56 20.38
N GLN A 251 -4.68 5.58 21.19
CA GLN A 251 -6.04 5.24 21.63
C GLN A 251 -6.79 6.35 22.35
N SER A 252 -6.11 7.42 22.77
CA SER A 252 -6.83 8.62 23.21
C SER A 252 -7.62 9.28 22.08
N ALA A 253 -7.35 8.94 20.80
CA ALA A 253 -7.93 9.57 19.62
C ALA A 253 -9.11 8.82 18.97
N PHE A 254 -9.25 7.51 19.22
CA PHE A 254 -10.33 6.69 18.66
C PHE A 254 -11.08 6.06 19.84
N GLY A 255 -12.37 6.37 19.99
CA GLY A 255 -13.20 5.91 21.11
C GLY A 255 -13.28 4.39 21.24
N SER A 256 -14.04 3.90 22.22
CA SER A 256 -14.13 2.48 22.61
C SER A 256 -14.68 1.52 21.54
N ARG A 257 -15.11 2.02 20.36
CA ARG A 257 -15.60 1.23 19.23
C ARG A 257 -15.14 1.82 17.90
N CYS A 258 -14.46 1.01 17.09
CA CYS A 258 -14.12 1.33 15.70
C CYS A 258 -15.09 0.59 14.77
N ARG A 259 -15.80 1.31 13.89
CA ARG A 259 -16.62 0.72 12.84
C ARG A 259 -15.72 0.35 11.65
N VAL A 260 -15.76 -0.91 11.21
CA VAL A 260 -14.99 -1.38 10.05
C VAL A 260 -15.92 -1.54 8.86
N ILE A 261 -15.55 -0.90 7.76
CA ILE A 261 -16.36 -0.82 6.55
C ILE A 261 -15.51 -1.26 5.36
N ILE A 262 -16.04 -2.18 4.54
CA ILE A 262 -15.36 -2.71 3.36
C ILE A 262 -16.20 -2.39 2.12
N PRO A 263 -15.66 -1.68 1.10
CA PRO A 263 -16.38 -1.46 -0.15
C PRO A 263 -16.57 -2.78 -0.91
N GLN A 264 -17.71 -2.96 -1.59
CA GLN A 264 -18.02 -4.21 -2.31
C GLN A 264 -17.01 -4.55 -3.44
N ASP A 265 -16.43 -3.53 -4.09
CA ASP A 265 -15.41 -3.68 -5.14
C ASP A 265 -14.06 -3.10 -4.67
N VAL A 266 -13.44 -3.71 -3.66
CA VAL A 266 -12.16 -3.23 -3.08
C VAL A 266 -11.10 -2.99 -4.17
N GLY A 267 -10.93 -3.93 -5.11
CA GLY A 267 -9.93 -3.83 -6.17
C GLY A 267 -10.15 -2.70 -7.18
N LEU A 268 -11.37 -2.17 -7.31
CA LEU A 268 -11.67 -1.01 -8.17
C LEU A 268 -11.73 0.31 -7.40
N THR A 269 -11.70 0.26 -6.06
CA THR A 269 -11.90 1.42 -5.19
C THR A 269 -10.80 2.46 -5.40
N ILE A 270 -9.54 2.03 -5.41
CA ILE A 270 -8.39 2.92 -5.66
C ILE A 270 -8.48 3.52 -7.07
N LEU A 271 -8.76 2.70 -8.08
CA LEU A 271 -8.81 3.16 -9.48
C LEU A 271 -9.91 4.20 -9.71
N LYS A 272 -11.13 3.93 -9.23
CA LYS A 272 -12.25 4.89 -9.33
C LYS A 272 -11.94 6.17 -8.55
N GLY A 273 -11.27 6.03 -7.42
CA GLY A 273 -10.73 7.12 -6.62
C GLY A 273 -9.75 8.01 -7.37
N ALA A 274 -8.79 7.41 -8.06
CA ALA A 274 -7.76 8.09 -8.83
C ALA A 274 -8.39 8.87 -10.00
N VAL A 275 -9.39 8.30 -10.68
CA VAL A 275 -10.15 9.00 -11.71
C VAL A 275 -10.88 10.21 -11.13
N LEU A 276 -11.54 10.06 -9.97
CA LEU A 276 -12.20 11.17 -9.30
C LEU A 276 -11.22 12.27 -8.87
N PHE A 277 -10.04 11.89 -8.37
CA PHE A 277 -8.97 12.83 -8.04
C PHE A 277 -8.46 13.57 -9.28
N GLY A 278 -8.26 12.89 -10.40
CA GLY A 278 -7.86 13.53 -11.66
C GLY A 278 -8.89 14.52 -12.19
N LEU A 279 -10.18 14.28 -11.94
CA LEU A 279 -11.26 15.20 -12.30
C LEU A 279 -11.34 16.43 -11.37
N ASP A 280 -11.03 16.27 -10.10
CA ASP A 280 -10.99 17.36 -9.11
C ASP A 280 -9.81 17.19 -8.13
N PRO A 281 -8.61 17.70 -8.49
CA PRO A 281 -7.45 17.64 -7.61
C PRO A 281 -7.61 18.45 -6.31
N ALA A 282 -8.55 19.41 -6.27
CA ALA A 282 -8.76 20.26 -5.09
C ALA A 282 -9.47 19.53 -3.94
N VAL A 283 -9.95 18.30 -4.16
CA VAL A 283 -10.55 17.47 -3.12
C VAL A 283 -9.58 17.18 -1.96
N ILE A 284 -8.28 17.11 -2.24
CA ILE A 284 -7.21 17.02 -1.23
C ILE A 284 -6.62 18.41 -1.00
N LYS A 285 -6.98 19.05 0.13
CA LYS A 285 -6.49 20.39 0.45
C LYS A 285 -5.14 20.39 1.18
N VAL A 286 -4.83 19.33 1.90
CA VAL A 286 -3.63 19.28 2.76
C VAL A 286 -3.00 17.90 2.68
N ARG A 287 -1.75 17.88 2.21
CA ARG A 287 -0.86 16.72 2.22
C ARG A 287 0.25 16.95 3.24
N ARG A 288 0.74 15.88 3.85
CA ARG A 288 1.91 15.96 4.74
C ARG A 288 3.14 15.46 4.02
N SER A 289 4.22 16.24 4.03
CA SER A 289 5.48 15.79 3.41
C SER A 289 5.99 14.50 4.07
N PRO A 290 6.37 13.46 3.30
CA PRO A 290 6.78 12.17 3.87
C PRO A 290 8.06 12.21 4.70
N LEU A 291 8.91 13.23 4.50
CA LEU A 291 10.22 13.39 5.11
C LEU A 291 10.39 14.80 5.66
N THR A 292 11.27 14.96 6.65
CA THR A 292 11.73 16.29 7.08
C THR A 292 12.83 16.76 6.13
N TYR A 293 12.71 18.00 5.66
CA TYR A 293 13.72 18.63 4.81
C TYR A 293 14.38 19.77 5.56
N GLY A 294 15.69 19.93 5.33
CA GLY A 294 16.49 20.96 5.97
C GLY A 294 17.64 21.41 5.08
N VAL A 295 18.21 22.57 5.41
CA VAL A 295 19.43 23.08 4.77
C VAL A 295 20.63 22.65 5.60
N GLY A 296 21.53 21.86 5.00
CA GLY A 296 22.83 21.58 5.58
C GLY A 296 23.79 22.75 5.32
N VAL A 297 24.11 23.52 6.35
CA VAL A 297 25.21 24.49 6.30
C VAL A 297 26.47 23.81 6.84
N LEU A 298 27.55 23.77 6.05
CA LEU A 298 28.86 23.27 6.49
C LEU A 298 29.49 24.29 7.45
N ASN A 299 28.92 24.42 8.64
CA ASN A 299 29.52 25.21 9.71
C ASN A 299 30.64 24.40 10.34
N ARG A 300 31.77 25.07 10.63
CA ARG A 300 32.84 24.46 11.41
C ARG A 300 32.31 24.10 12.80
N PHE A 301 32.73 22.94 13.29
CA PHE A 301 32.46 22.54 14.66
C PHE A 301 33.19 23.48 15.62
N VAL A 302 32.51 23.93 16.67
CA VAL A 302 33.07 24.82 17.70
C VAL A 302 33.04 24.06 19.02
N GLU A 303 34.22 23.68 19.49
CA GLU A 303 34.41 22.99 20.78
C GLU A 303 33.83 23.84 21.93
N GLY A 304 33.09 23.21 22.84
CA GLY A 304 32.43 23.89 23.96
C GLY A 304 31.14 24.64 23.64
N LYS A 305 30.83 24.91 22.36
CA LYS A 305 29.53 25.47 21.94
C LYS A 305 28.60 24.40 21.36
N HIS A 306 29.15 23.50 20.56
CA HIS A 306 28.39 22.44 19.90
C HIS A 306 28.53 21.11 20.68
N PRO A 307 27.46 20.31 20.80
CA PRO A 307 27.54 19.00 21.45
C PRO A 307 28.54 18.08 20.71
N PRO A 308 29.48 17.42 21.40
CA PRO A 308 30.50 16.56 20.78
C PRO A 308 29.93 15.46 19.87
N GLU A 309 28.76 14.92 20.21
CA GLU A 309 28.04 13.92 19.43
C GLU A 309 27.54 14.41 18.06
N LYS A 310 27.55 15.74 17.83
CA LYS A 310 27.18 16.38 16.56
C LYS A 310 28.39 16.78 15.71
N LEU A 311 29.60 16.36 16.11
CA LEU A 311 30.83 16.53 15.33
C LEU A 311 30.85 15.54 14.16
N LEU A 312 31.03 16.06 12.95
CA LEU A 312 31.25 15.28 11.74
C LEU A 312 32.60 15.66 11.12
N ILE A 313 33.46 14.68 10.83
CA ILE A 313 34.70 14.93 10.09
C ILE A 313 34.45 14.61 8.63
N LYS A 314 34.52 15.63 7.76
CA LYS A 314 34.35 15.47 6.31
C LYS A 314 35.51 16.13 5.58
N ASP A 315 36.19 15.37 4.72
CA ASP A 315 37.36 15.84 3.95
C ASP A 315 38.42 16.51 4.85
N GLY A 316 38.68 15.93 6.02
CA GLY A 316 39.61 16.48 7.02
C GLY A 316 39.10 17.70 7.80
N THR A 317 37.90 18.19 7.51
CA THR A 317 37.29 19.35 8.19
C THR A 317 36.31 18.91 9.27
N ARG A 318 36.44 19.46 10.48
CA ARG A 318 35.49 19.29 11.58
C ARG A 318 34.26 20.17 11.37
N CYS A 319 33.11 19.56 11.12
CA CYS A 319 31.83 20.20 10.81
C CYS A 319 30.76 19.87 11.87
N PHE A 320 29.73 20.70 11.94
CA PHE A 320 28.57 20.50 12.82
C PHE A 320 27.33 20.05 12.03
N ILE A 321 26.60 19.05 12.54
CA ILE A 321 25.33 18.59 11.97
C ILE A 321 24.19 18.71 13.00
N THR A 322 23.04 19.22 12.59
CA THR A 322 21.89 19.39 13.50
C THR A 322 21.15 18.08 13.76
N GLU A 323 21.03 17.22 12.74
CA GLU A 323 20.36 15.91 12.79
C GLU A 323 21.19 14.81 12.11
N SER A 324 21.41 13.70 12.81
CA SER A 324 22.10 12.51 12.29
C SER A 324 21.19 11.68 11.37
N GLY A 325 21.76 10.99 10.39
CA GLY A 325 21.01 10.07 9.51
C GLY A 325 20.32 10.72 8.31
N VAL A 326 20.55 12.01 8.07
CA VAL A 326 20.00 12.72 6.91
C VAL A 326 20.67 12.28 5.60
N LYS A 327 19.87 12.07 4.55
CA LYS A 327 20.34 11.78 3.18
C LYS A 327 20.43 13.08 2.39
N LYS A 328 21.57 13.31 1.72
CA LYS A 328 21.72 14.47 0.83
C LYS A 328 20.83 14.29 -0.41
N CYS A 329 19.89 15.21 -0.61
CA CYS A 329 18.97 15.18 -1.76
C CYS A 329 19.24 16.26 -2.83
N GLY A 330 20.11 17.23 -2.55
CA GLY A 330 20.43 18.30 -3.50
C GLY A 330 21.65 19.12 -3.09
N THR A 331 22.13 20.00 -3.99
CA THR A 331 23.17 21.01 -3.67
C THR A 331 22.82 22.33 -4.33
N LEU A 332 22.85 23.41 -3.57
CA LEU A 332 22.80 24.78 -4.09
C LEU A 332 24.23 25.35 -4.05
N ARG A 333 24.71 25.87 -5.18
CA ARG A 333 25.99 26.59 -5.25
C ARG A 333 25.70 28.02 -5.68
N LEU A 334 25.84 28.95 -4.75
CA LEU A 334 25.69 30.38 -5.01
C LEU A 334 27.07 31.01 -5.01
N ASP A 335 27.47 31.55 -6.15
CA ASP A 335 28.74 32.24 -6.29
C ASP A 335 28.65 33.67 -5.72
N LEU A 336 29.49 33.94 -4.74
CA LEU A 336 29.57 35.22 -4.02
C LEU A 336 30.70 36.12 -4.55
N THR A 337 31.44 35.69 -5.58
CA THR A 337 32.54 36.45 -6.17
C THR A 337 32.04 37.66 -6.99
N GLY A 338 32.89 38.69 -7.07
CA GLY A 338 32.62 39.94 -7.80
C GLY A 338 31.86 40.98 -6.99
N THR A 339 32.34 41.33 -5.80
CA THR A 339 31.70 42.33 -4.93
C THR A 339 32.37 43.70 -5.05
N ASP A 340 31.56 44.71 -5.42
CA ASP A 340 31.90 46.11 -5.27
C ASP A 340 32.16 46.45 -3.79
N ALA A 341 32.93 47.50 -3.51
CA ALA A 341 33.24 47.97 -2.14
C ALA A 341 31.99 48.36 -1.31
N SER A 342 30.81 48.44 -1.94
CA SER A 342 29.52 48.72 -1.33
C SER A 342 28.83 47.51 -0.69
N VAL A 343 29.34 46.29 -0.93
CA VAL A 343 28.70 45.06 -0.47
C VAL A 343 29.21 44.67 0.93
N PRO A 344 28.33 44.39 1.90
CA PRO A 344 28.75 44.12 3.28
C PRO A 344 29.55 42.81 3.41
N ASN A 345 30.55 42.82 4.29
CA ASN A 345 31.37 41.64 4.63
C ASN A 345 30.55 40.46 5.15
N ARG A 346 29.43 40.74 5.84
CA ARG A 346 28.47 39.72 6.27
C ARG A 346 27.30 39.71 5.31
N ARG A 347 27.13 38.59 4.61
CA ARG A 347 26.07 38.38 3.62
C ARG A 347 24.93 37.61 4.23
N GLU A 348 23.70 38.09 4.02
CA GLU A 348 22.50 37.33 4.34
C GLU A 348 22.08 36.51 3.12
N ILE A 349 21.95 35.19 3.31
CA ILE A 349 21.48 34.27 2.28
C ILE A 349 20.08 33.80 2.65
N LYS A 350 19.09 34.21 1.87
CA LYS A 350 17.71 33.76 2.02
C LYS A 350 17.51 32.44 1.28
N THR A 351 17.12 31.39 2.00
CA THR A 351 16.76 30.10 1.41
C THR A 351 15.24 29.96 1.33
N LEU A 352 14.72 29.55 0.16
CA LEU A 352 13.31 29.21 -0.03
C LEU A 352 13.20 27.76 -0.46
N MET A 353 12.27 27.01 0.13
CA MET A 353 11.87 25.68 -0.34
C MET A 353 10.39 25.72 -0.65
N GLN A 354 10.05 25.38 -1.88
CA GLN A 354 8.67 25.24 -2.33
C GLN A 354 8.42 23.77 -2.64
N PHE A 355 7.45 23.19 -1.93
CA PHE A 355 7.02 21.82 -2.11
C PHE A 355 5.93 21.78 -3.18
N GLY A 356 6.17 21.04 -4.25
CA GLY A 356 5.16 20.59 -5.19
C GLY A 356 4.81 19.12 -4.98
N ASP A 357 3.99 18.55 -5.85
CA ASP A 357 3.56 17.15 -5.74
C ASP A 357 4.74 16.18 -5.90
N THR A 358 5.52 16.31 -6.97
CA THR A 358 6.63 15.38 -7.29
C THR A 358 8.01 15.97 -7.07
N GLU A 359 8.11 17.26 -6.73
CA GLU A 359 9.40 17.93 -6.62
C GLU A 359 9.46 18.97 -5.48
N ILE A 360 10.66 19.20 -4.98
CA ILE A 360 11.01 20.39 -4.20
C ILE A 360 11.79 21.35 -5.10
N LYS A 361 11.30 22.57 -5.20
CA LYS A 361 12.07 23.69 -5.73
C LYS A 361 12.76 24.41 -4.58
N ALA A 362 14.07 24.23 -4.47
CA ALA A 362 14.89 24.93 -3.50
C ALA A 362 15.65 26.09 -4.17
N MET A 363 15.71 27.23 -3.50
CA MET A 363 16.39 28.44 -3.95
C MET A 363 17.24 29.05 -2.85
N ALA A 364 18.38 29.63 -3.22
CA ALA A 364 19.20 30.47 -2.36
C ALA A 364 19.40 31.82 -3.05
N ILE A 365 19.18 32.91 -2.31
CA ILE A 365 19.24 34.29 -2.79
C ILE A 365 20.18 35.06 -1.87
N ASP A 366 21.18 35.71 -2.44
CA ASP A 366 22.00 36.70 -1.75
C ASP A 366 21.23 38.02 -1.64
N VAL A 367 20.87 38.42 -0.42
CA VAL A 367 20.02 39.60 -0.21
C VAL A 367 20.69 40.90 -0.67
N ALA A 368 22.03 40.98 -0.59
CA ALA A 368 22.75 42.21 -0.91
C ALA A 368 22.94 42.43 -2.41
N THR A 369 22.94 41.36 -3.22
CA THR A 369 23.15 41.46 -4.68
C THR A 369 21.96 40.96 -5.50
N SER A 370 20.95 40.38 -4.86
CA SER A 370 19.85 39.67 -5.50
C SER A 370 20.28 38.51 -6.42
N LYS A 371 21.55 38.11 -6.40
CA LYS A 371 22.02 36.91 -7.09
C LYS A 371 21.31 35.71 -6.49
N SER A 372 20.78 34.84 -7.33
CA SER A 372 20.04 33.67 -6.88
C SER A 372 20.42 32.42 -7.66
N VAL A 373 20.27 31.27 -7.00
CA VAL A 373 20.41 29.94 -7.60
C VAL A 373 19.20 29.11 -7.22
N LYS A 374 18.76 28.26 -8.14
CA LYS A 374 17.62 27.36 -7.97
C LYS A 374 18.02 25.94 -8.32
N VAL A 375 17.45 24.96 -7.62
CA VAL A 375 17.54 23.54 -7.93
C VAL A 375 16.17 22.90 -7.76
N GLY A 376 15.81 22.00 -8.68
CA GLY A 376 14.69 21.08 -8.53
C GLY A 376 15.19 19.75 -7.98
N ILE A 377 14.51 19.21 -6.97
CA ILE A 377 14.80 17.91 -6.37
C ILE A 377 13.55 17.05 -6.58
N ASP A 378 13.68 16.05 -7.44
CA ASP A 378 12.59 15.11 -7.76
C ASP A 378 12.50 14.02 -6.69
N PHE A 379 11.30 13.74 -6.19
CA PHE A 379 11.03 12.69 -5.22
C PHE A 379 11.08 11.27 -5.81
N LEU A 380 10.94 11.12 -7.13
CA LEU A 380 10.89 9.81 -7.79
C LEU A 380 12.26 9.13 -7.89
N ASN A 381 13.35 9.86 -7.63
CA ASN A 381 14.72 9.40 -7.84
C ASN A 381 15.48 9.08 -6.53
N TYR A 382 14.82 9.03 -5.36
CA TYR A 382 15.50 8.95 -4.06
C TYR A 382 15.17 7.74 -3.18
#